data_AF-A0A942K9Y8-F1
#
_entry.id   AF-A0A942K9Y8-F1
#
_cell.length_a   1.000
_cell.length_b   1.000
_cell.length_c   1.000
_cell.angle_alpha   90.00
_cell.angle_beta   90.00
_cell.angle_gamma   90.00
#
_symmetry.space_group_name_H-M   'P 1'
#
loop_
_entity.id
_entity.type
_entity.pdbx_description
1 polymer ?
#
loop_
_entity_poly.entity_id
_entity_poly.type
_entity_poly.pdbx_seq_one_letter_code
_entity_poly.pdbx_strand_id
1 'polypeptide(L)'
;MPREPARDHAPAPGLDQLKPVVDSLRTGLKDKLVAAVLFGSRARGDARPDSDWDILVLAHGLPEKAFERHLFLKRALPDEWRGKVTLLAKTPAEFEARLPPLYLDIALDGVILYDRGGYMKERLASLQRLIKEKGLRREQRGRELIWHSEAYPATDWQSSWEHAR
;
A
#
# COMPACT_ATOMS: atom_id res chain seq x y z
N MET A 1 8.14 -0.64 -25.62
CA MET A 1 7.75 -1.22 -24.32
C MET A 1 6.27 -0.92 -24.11
N PRO A 2 5.41 -1.91 -23.83
CA PRO A 2 3.98 -1.65 -23.75
C PRO A 2 3.68 -0.84 -22.49
N ARG A 3 2.92 0.23 -22.67
CA ARG A 3 2.35 1.04 -21.60
C ARG A 3 1.17 0.25 -21.05
N GLU A 4 1.21 -0.14 -19.78
CA GLU A 4 0.11 -0.92 -19.22
C GLU A 4 -1.03 0.02 -18.79
N PRO A 5 -2.24 -0.13 -19.33
CA PRO A 5 -3.42 0.45 -18.68
C PRO A 5 -3.62 -0.23 -17.32
N ALA A 6 -4.34 0.45 -16.41
CA ALA A 6 -4.81 -0.15 -15.17
C ALA A 6 -5.52 -1.47 -15.51
N ARG A 7 -4.93 -2.59 -15.08
CA ARG A 7 -5.44 -3.91 -15.42
C ARG A 7 -6.68 -4.17 -14.55
N ASP A 8 -7.80 -4.55 -15.17
CA ASP A 8 -8.92 -5.16 -14.43
C ASP A 8 -8.41 -6.47 -13.84
N HIS A 9 -8.21 -6.50 -12.53
CA HIS A 9 -7.66 -7.65 -11.83
C HIS A 9 -8.76 -8.40 -11.09
N ALA A 10 -8.90 -9.69 -11.41
CA ALA A 10 -9.52 -10.63 -10.51
C ALA A 10 -8.82 -10.54 -9.14
N PRO A 11 -9.55 -10.65 -8.02
CA PRO A 11 -8.97 -10.52 -6.69
C PRO A 11 -7.76 -11.46 -6.54
N ALA A 12 -6.69 -10.94 -5.93
CA ALA A 12 -5.47 -11.71 -5.70
C ALA A 12 -5.80 -13.09 -5.11
N PRO A 13 -5.32 -14.20 -5.69
CA PRO A 13 -5.61 -15.52 -5.16
C PRO A 13 -5.06 -15.65 -3.72
N GLY A 14 -5.87 -16.19 -2.82
CA GLY A 14 -5.46 -16.48 -1.44
C GLY A 14 -5.63 -15.33 -0.44
N LEU A 15 -6.42 -14.30 -0.73
CA LEU A 15 -6.74 -13.24 0.24
C LEU A 15 -7.32 -13.77 1.56
N ASP A 16 -8.08 -14.86 1.52
CA ASP A 16 -8.63 -15.52 2.72
C ASP A 16 -7.53 -15.98 3.68
N GLN A 17 -6.33 -16.27 3.17
CA GLN A 17 -5.18 -16.67 3.98
C GLN A 17 -4.69 -15.53 4.86
N LEU A 18 -4.95 -14.26 4.50
CA LEU A 18 -4.53 -13.10 5.29
C LEU A 18 -5.44 -12.82 6.50
N LYS A 19 -6.55 -13.55 6.65
CA LYS A 19 -7.46 -13.36 7.78
C LYS A 19 -6.76 -13.39 9.15
N PRO A 20 -5.86 -14.35 9.47
CA PRO A 20 -5.15 -14.36 10.74
C PRO A 20 -4.26 -13.13 10.94
N VAL A 21 -3.64 -12.63 9.86
CA VAL A 21 -2.80 -11.42 9.88
C VAL A 21 -3.64 -10.20 10.21
N VAL A 22 -4.76 -10.03 9.53
CA VAL A 22 -5.68 -8.90 9.74
C VAL A 22 -6.28 -8.94 11.15
N ASP A 23 -6.71 -10.12 11.62
CA ASP A 23 -7.28 -10.29 12.96
C ASP A 23 -6.25 -10.04 14.06
N SER A 24 -5.00 -10.47 13.87
CA SER A 24 -3.87 -10.15 14.76
C SER A 24 -3.58 -8.66 14.82
N LEU A 25 -3.55 -7.98 13.68
CA LEU A 25 -3.36 -6.52 13.63
C LEU A 25 -4.51 -5.80 14.34
N ARG A 26 -5.75 -6.21 14.10
CA ARG A 26 -6.94 -5.65 14.77
C ARG A 26 -6.89 -5.86 16.29
N THR A 27 -6.47 -7.03 16.74
CA THR A 27 -6.35 -7.35 18.17
C THR A 27 -5.22 -6.57 18.83
N GLY A 28 -4.05 -6.51 18.18
CA GLY A 28 -2.85 -5.86 18.73
C GLY A 28 -2.93 -4.33 18.74
N LEU A 29 -3.55 -3.74 17.72
CA LEU A 29 -3.67 -2.29 17.57
C LEU A 29 -5.02 -1.73 18.03
N LYS A 30 -6.07 -2.56 18.10
CA LYS A 30 -7.41 -2.18 18.56
C LYS A 30 -7.96 -0.95 17.83
N ASP A 31 -8.37 0.05 18.60
CA ASP A 31 -8.85 1.37 18.17
C ASP A 31 -7.76 2.22 17.52
N LYS A 32 -6.49 1.80 17.53
CA LYS A 32 -5.43 2.51 16.81
C LYS A 32 -5.30 2.10 15.34
N LEU A 33 -5.79 0.91 14.93
CA LEU A 33 -5.72 0.47 13.53
C LEU A 33 -6.69 1.25 12.65
N VAL A 34 -6.15 1.98 11.69
CA VAL A 34 -6.91 2.76 10.71
C VAL A 34 -7.17 1.93 9.46
N ALA A 35 -6.12 1.38 8.84
CA ALA A 35 -6.25 0.60 7.62
C ALA A 35 -5.15 -0.46 7.48
N ALA A 36 -5.45 -1.51 6.72
CA ALA A 36 -4.49 -2.48 6.22
C ALA A 36 -4.74 -2.73 4.73
N VAL A 37 -3.70 -2.59 3.90
CA VAL A 37 -3.80 -2.71 2.44
C VAL A 37 -2.72 -3.65 1.94
N LEU A 38 -3.10 -4.72 1.24
CA LEU A 38 -2.18 -5.55 0.49
C LEU A 38 -1.69 -4.76 -0.72
N PHE A 39 -0.38 -4.75 -0.93
CA PHE A 39 0.23 -4.16 -2.11
C PHE A 39 1.31 -5.08 -2.70
N GLY A 40 2.04 -4.58 -3.68
CA GLY A 40 3.16 -5.31 -4.26
C GLY A 40 2.69 -6.46 -5.15
N SER A 41 3.55 -7.45 -5.31
CA SER A 41 3.39 -8.46 -6.36
C SER A 41 2.13 -9.31 -6.23
N ARG A 42 1.72 -9.61 -4.98
CA ARG A 42 0.50 -10.38 -4.72
C ARG A 42 -0.76 -9.58 -5.03
N ALA A 43 -0.77 -8.28 -4.73
CA ALA A 43 -1.88 -7.40 -5.09
C ALA A 43 -1.99 -7.26 -6.63
N ARG A 44 -0.83 -7.14 -7.31
CA ARG A 44 -0.73 -7.07 -8.78
C ARG A 44 -1.01 -8.38 -9.52
N GLY A 45 -1.08 -9.51 -8.81
CA GLY A 45 -1.22 -10.83 -9.46
C GLY A 45 0.02 -11.30 -10.25
N ASP A 46 1.18 -10.67 -10.07
CA ASP A 46 2.46 -11.08 -10.71
C ASP A 46 3.41 -11.79 -9.72
N ALA A 47 2.91 -12.15 -8.54
CA ALA A 47 3.65 -12.85 -7.51
C ALA A 47 4.09 -14.26 -7.93
N ARG A 48 5.30 -14.62 -7.50
CA ARG A 48 5.76 -16.01 -7.49
C ARG A 48 5.28 -16.72 -6.21
N PRO A 49 5.25 -18.06 -6.18
CA PRO A 49 4.83 -18.81 -4.99
C PRO A 49 5.62 -18.46 -3.71
N ASP A 50 6.90 -18.12 -3.85
CA ASP A 50 7.82 -17.72 -2.78
C ASP A 50 7.73 -16.23 -2.39
N SER A 51 6.88 -15.44 -3.04
CA SER A 51 6.80 -14.00 -2.78
C SER A 51 6.17 -13.69 -1.43
N ASP A 52 6.72 -12.72 -0.71
CA ASP A 52 6.15 -12.20 0.52
C ASP A 52 4.79 -11.52 0.29
N TRP A 53 4.06 -11.34 1.38
CA TRP A 53 2.85 -10.54 1.44
C TRP A 53 3.20 -9.14 1.94
N ASP A 54 3.20 -8.16 1.04
CA ASP A 54 3.48 -6.76 1.38
C ASP A 54 2.22 -6.04 1.86
N ILE A 55 2.19 -5.60 3.12
CA ILE A 55 1.01 -4.96 3.72
C ILE A 55 1.37 -3.58 4.24
N LEU A 56 0.65 -2.57 3.76
CA LEU A 56 0.65 -1.23 4.33
C LEU A 56 -0.28 -1.22 5.54
N VAL A 57 0.23 -0.86 6.71
CA VAL A 57 -0.53 -0.71 7.95
C VAL A 57 -0.55 0.75 8.34
N LEU A 58 -1.75 1.33 8.38
CA LEU A 58 -1.98 2.66 8.94
C LEU A 58 -2.52 2.55 10.36
N ALA A 59 -1.81 3.13 11.32
CA ALA A 59 -2.24 3.11 12.72
C ALA A 59 -1.76 4.33 13.51
N HIS A 60 -2.55 4.73 14.51
CA HIS A 60 -2.18 5.77 15.47
C HIS A 60 -1.20 5.23 16.53
N GLY A 61 -0.39 6.11 17.12
CA GLY A 61 0.46 5.77 18.25
C GLY A 61 1.47 4.65 17.98
N LEU A 62 1.96 4.55 16.73
CA LEU A 62 3.06 3.65 16.38
C LEU A 62 4.36 4.14 17.03
N PRO A 63 5.26 3.22 17.43
CA PRO A 63 6.59 3.61 17.89
C PRO A 63 7.31 4.50 16.84
N GLU A 64 8.02 5.52 17.31
CA GLU A 64 8.71 6.48 16.42
C GLU A 64 9.88 5.83 15.70
N LYS A 65 10.65 4.99 16.41
CA LYS A 65 11.83 4.32 15.85
C LYS A 65 11.40 3.17 14.93
N ALA A 66 11.96 3.16 13.72
CA ALA A 66 11.61 2.18 12.69
C ALA A 66 11.78 0.71 13.16
N PHE A 67 12.88 0.40 13.85
CA PHE A 67 13.14 -0.96 14.36
C PHE A 67 12.12 -1.39 15.41
N GLU A 68 11.83 -0.52 16.38
CA GLU A 68 10.84 -0.79 17.44
C GLU A 68 9.43 -0.95 16.85
N ARG A 69 9.07 -0.10 15.88
CA ARG A 69 7.80 -0.20 15.14
C ARG A 69 7.68 -1.52 14.40
N HIS A 70 8.73 -1.92 13.69
CA HIS A 70 8.77 -3.19 12.97
C HIS A 70 8.60 -4.38 13.92
N LEU A 71 9.38 -4.41 15.00
CA LEU A 71 9.31 -5.50 15.99
C LEU A 71 7.96 -5.54 16.69
N PHE A 72 7.40 -4.39 17.06
CA PHE A 72 6.09 -4.27 17.68
C PHE A 72 4.99 -4.93 16.82
N LEU A 73 4.95 -4.60 15.53
CA LEU A 73 3.95 -5.16 14.63
C LEU A 73 4.21 -6.64 14.30
N LYS A 74 5.46 -7.05 14.08
CA LYS A 74 5.80 -8.45 13.84
C LYS A 74 5.42 -9.34 15.02
N ARG A 75 5.58 -8.88 16.26
CA ARG A 75 5.20 -9.63 17.47
C ARG A 75 3.68 -9.78 17.61
N ALA A 76 2.89 -8.87 17.05
CA ALA A 76 1.43 -9.00 17.02
C ALA A 76 0.95 -10.08 16.03
N LEU A 77 1.77 -10.42 15.02
CA LEU A 77 1.44 -11.46 14.04
C LEU A 77 1.63 -12.88 14.59
N PRO A 78 0.87 -13.86 14.10
CA PRO A 78 1.12 -15.27 14.39
C PRO A 78 2.50 -15.69 13.90
N ASP A 79 3.13 -16.63 14.61
CA ASP A 79 4.51 -17.05 14.38
C ASP A 79 4.75 -17.48 12.92
N GLU A 80 3.83 -18.25 12.31
CA GLU A 80 3.99 -18.72 10.93
C GLU A 80 3.90 -17.62 9.86
N TRP A 81 3.41 -16.43 10.23
CA TRP A 81 3.27 -15.27 9.34
C TRP A 81 4.41 -14.26 9.49
N ARG A 82 5.17 -14.31 10.59
CA ARG A 82 6.26 -13.36 10.84
C ARG A 82 7.33 -13.38 9.75
N GLY A 83 7.57 -14.51 9.12
CA GLY A 83 8.53 -14.66 8.01
C GLY A 83 7.94 -14.53 6.61
N LYS A 84 6.62 -14.36 6.47
CA LYS A 84 5.91 -14.35 5.17
C LYS A 84 5.32 -12.99 4.80
N VAL A 85 5.26 -12.06 5.77
CA VAL A 85 4.61 -10.75 5.62
C VAL A 85 5.64 -9.66 5.77
N THR A 86 5.73 -8.76 4.80
CA THR A 86 6.48 -7.51 4.93
C THR A 86 5.51 -6.40 5.31
N LEU A 87 5.82 -5.66 6.38
CA LEU A 87 4.96 -4.60 6.91
C LEU A 87 5.58 -3.24 6.64
N LEU A 88 4.88 -2.41 5.87
CA LEU A 88 5.14 -0.98 5.78
C LEU A 88 4.17 -0.27 6.74
N ALA A 89 4.68 0.33 7.81
CA ALA A 89 3.85 0.90 8.85
C ALA A 89 3.97 2.42 8.93
N LYS A 90 2.84 3.12 8.85
CA LYS A 90 2.76 4.58 8.88
C LYS A 90 1.65 5.06 9.80
N THR A 91 1.83 6.22 10.40
CA THR A 91 0.69 6.95 10.96
C THR A 91 -0.08 7.64 9.85
N PRO A 92 -1.37 8.00 10.05
CA PRO A 92 -2.12 8.82 9.08
C PRO A 92 -1.38 10.10 8.69
N ALA A 93 -0.79 10.80 9.66
CA ALA A 93 -0.01 12.01 9.40
C ALA A 93 1.23 11.74 8.55
N GLU A 94 1.98 10.66 8.82
CA GLU A 94 3.14 10.29 7.99
C GLU A 94 2.74 9.84 6.58
N PHE A 95 1.57 9.22 6.43
CA PHE A 95 1.02 8.83 5.14
C PHE A 95 0.63 10.06 4.31
N GLU A 96 0.01 11.06 4.93
CA GLU A 96 -0.41 12.30 4.27
C GLU A 96 0.72 13.33 4.10
N ALA A 97 1.87 13.13 4.75
CA ALA A 97 2.99 14.08 4.68
C ALA A 97 3.73 14.10 3.33
N ARG A 98 3.76 12.96 2.62
CA ARG A 98 4.46 12.82 1.32
C ARG A 98 3.73 11.83 0.43
N LEU A 99 3.90 11.99 -0.88
CA LEU A 99 3.32 11.11 -1.88
C LEU A 99 4.41 10.36 -2.67
N PRO A 100 5.02 9.31 -2.10
CA PRO A 100 5.98 8.48 -2.83
C PRO A 100 5.30 7.71 -3.98
N PRO A 101 6.05 7.35 -5.04
CA PRO A 101 5.52 6.57 -6.18
C PRO A 101 4.81 5.27 -5.76
N LEU A 102 5.28 4.64 -4.68
CA LEU A 102 4.66 3.45 -4.11
C LEU A 102 3.17 3.65 -3.80
N TYR A 103 2.73 4.84 -3.38
CA TYR A 103 1.31 5.06 -3.07
C TYR A 103 0.45 5.10 -4.33
N LEU A 104 1.02 5.49 -5.47
CA LEU A 104 0.36 5.39 -6.76
C LEU A 104 0.21 3.92 -7.17
N ASP A 105 1.22 3.09 -6.89
CA ASP A 105 1.10 1.64 -7.08
C ASP A 105 -0.01 1.04 -6.21
N ILE A 106 -0.06 1.42 -4.93
CA ILE A 106 -1.13 1.00 -4.00
C ILE A 106 -2.49 1.50 -4.49
N ALA A 107 -2.58 2.69 -5.08
CA ALA A 107 -3.82 3.22 -5.62
C ALA A 107 -4.33 2.45 -6.84
N LEU A 108 -3.45 1.91 -7.67
CA LEU A 108 -3.87 1.11 -8.82
C LEU A 108 -4.12 -0.35 -8.48
N ASP A 109 -3.23 -0.96 -7.70
CA ASP A 109 -3.22 -2.42 -7.52
C ASP A 109 -3.59 -2.87 -6.10
N GLY A 110 -3.64 -1.94 -5.15
CA GLY A 110 -3.79 -2.25 -3.74
C GLY A 110 -5.15 -2.87 -3.41
N VAL A 111 -5.14 -3.89 -2.56
CA VAL A 111 -6.36 -4.55 -2.07
C VAL A 111 -6.55 -4.17 -0.61
N ILE A 112 -7.64 -3.44 -0.31
CA ILE A 112 -8.00 -3.07 1.06
C ILE A 112 -8.41 -4.34 1.83
N LEU A 113 -7.65 -4.68 2.86
CA LEU A 113 -7.92 -5.81 3.75
C LEU A 113 -8.75 -5.39 4.97
N TYR A 114 -8.55 -4.15 5.42
CA TYR A 114 -9.29 -3.51 6.50
C TYR A 114 -9.25 -2.00 6.32
N ASP A 115 -10.37 -1.33 6.55
CA ASP A 115 -10.44 0.13 6.44
C ASP A 115 -11.50 0.69 7.41
N ARG A 116 -11.04 1.41 8.44
CA ARG A 116 -11.93 2.02 9.41
C ARG A 116 -12.49 3.31 8.84
N GLY A 117 -13.81 3.38 8.75
CA GLY A 117 -14.52 4.58 8.32
C GLY A 117 -14.26 4.97 6.86
N GLY A 118 -13.75 4.05 6.04
CA GLY A 118 -13.46 4.33 4.63
C GLY A 118 -12.25 5.24 4.40
N TYR A 119 -11.37 5.42 5.41
CA TYR A 119 -10.21 6.28 5.32
C TYR A 119 -9.41 5.98 4.06
N MET A 120 -8.96 4.74 3.91
CA MET A 120 -8.08 4.35 2.81
C MET A 120 -8.79 4.38 1.47
N LYS A 121 -10.06 3.94 1.42
CA LYS A 121 -10.88 3.98 0.22
C LYS A 121 -10.96 5.38 -0.39
N GLU A 122 -11.18 6.40 0.45
CA GLU A 122 -11.20 7.79 0.00
C GLU A 122 -9.85 8.26 -0.54
N ARG A 123 -8.75 7.96 0.17
CA ARG A 123 -7.40 8.41 -0.25
C ARG A 123 -6.97 7.73 -1.55
N LEU A 124 -7.23 6.43 -1.70
CA LEU A 124 -6.92 5.72 -2.94
C LEU A 124 -7.75 6.26 -4.11
N ALA A 125 -9.04 6.56 -3.91
CA ALA A 125 -9.87 7.18 -4.95
C ALA A 125 -9.35 8.57 -5.36
N SER A 126 -8.85 9.38 -4.41
CA SER A 126 -8.17 10.64 -4.72
C SER A 126 -6.89 10.44 -5.53
N LEU A 127 -6.05 9.46 -5.18
CA LEU A 127 -4.84 9.16 -5.95
C LEU A 127 -5.15 8.64 -7.35
N GLN A 128 -6.18 7.82 -7.51
CA GLN A 128 -6.65 7.36 -8.82
C GLN A 128 -7.11 8.54 -9.69
N ARG A 129 -7.83 9.52 -9.11
CA ARG A 129 -8.19 10.76 -9.80
C ARG A 129 -6.96 11.56 -10.21
N LEU A 130 -6.01 11.75 -9.30
CA LEU A 130 -4.74 12.44 -9.58
C LEU A 130 -3.97 11.78 -10.74
N ILE A 131 -3.86 10.45 -10.73
CA ILE A 131 -3.20 9.67 -11.81
C ILE A 131 -3.87 9.97 -13.15
N LYS A 132 -5.21 9.96 -13.19
CA LYS A 132 -5.98 10.23 -14.41
C LYS A 132 -5.83 11.68 -14.87
N GLU A 133 -5.97 12.64 -13.97
CA GLU A 133 -5.95 14.08 -14.26
C GLU A 133 -4.58 14.57 -14.72
N LYS A 134 -3.50 14.06 -14.12
CA LYS A 134 -2.12 14.43 -14.46
C LYS A 134 -1.52 13.56 -15.57
N GLY A 135 -2.31 12.62 -16.11
CA GLY A 135 -1.85 11.69 -17.14
C GLY A 135 -0.63 10.89 -16.69
N LEU A 136 -0.58 10.51 -15.42
CA LEU A 136 0.52 9.70 -14.88
C LEU A 136 0.42 8.29 -15.47
N ARG A 137 1.54 7.78 -15.96
CA ARG A 137 1.64 6.45 -16.54
C ARG A 137 2.74 5.68 -15.84
N ARG A 138 2.46 4.41 -15.57
CA ARG A 138 3.45 3.47 -15.03
C ARG A 138 4.00 2.59 -16.15
N GLU A 139 5.32 2.48 -16.23
CA GLU A 139 6.03 1.59 -17.14
C GLU A 139 6.76 0.53 -16.32
N GLN A 140 6.61 -0.74 -16.68
CA GLN A 140 7.40 -1.81 -16.09
C GLN A 140 8.74 -1.93 -16.83
N ARG A 141 9.86 -1.77 -16.10
CA ARG A 141 11.22 -1.99 -16.60
C ARG A 141 11.88 -3.10 -15.80
N GLY A 142 11.86 -4.31 -16.35
CA GLY A 142 12.31 -5.50 -15.64
C GLY A 142 11.44 -5.74 -14.40
N ARG A 143 12.03 -5.61 -13.20
CA ARG A 143 11.30 -5.74 -11.92
C ARG A 143 10.85 -4.39 -11.33
N GLU A 144 11.26 -3.28 -11.93
CA GLU A 144 10.94 -1.95 -11.45
C GLU A 144 9.69 -1.40 -12.12
N LEU A 145 8.94 -0.62 -11.36
CA LEU A 145 7.80 0.15 -11.84
C LEU A 145 8.21 1.62 -11.81
N ILE A 146 8.24 2.24 -12.99
CA ILE A 146 8.67 3.62 -13.15
C ILE A 146 7.47 4.47 -13.55
N TRP A 147 7.25 5.55 -12.80
CA TRP A 147 6.19 6.50 -13.07
C TRP A 147 6.69 7.64 -13.94
N HIS A 148 5.92 7.95 -14.98
CA HIS A 148 6.17 9.01 -15.95
C HIS A 148 4.94 9.93 -16.02
N SER A 149 5.16 11.23 -16.21
CA SER A 149 4.12 12.16 -16.62
C SER A 149 4.43 12.65 -18.03
N GLU A 150 3.42 12.68 -18.90
CA GLU A 150 3.54 13.27 -20.24
C GLU A 150 3.54 14.81 -20.20
N ALA A 151 3.12 15.42 -19.08
CA ALA A 151 2.90 16.87 -18.97
C ALA A 151 3.79 17.58 -17.93
N TYR A 152 4.42 16.86 -17.01
CA TYR A 152 5.21 17.45 -15.93
C TYR A 152 6.57 16.74 -15.74
N PRO A 153 7.66 17.45 -15.41
CA PRO A 153 8.88 16.81 -14.94
C PRO A 153 8.59 16.00 -13.66
N ALA A 154 9.31 14.88 -13.48
CA ALA A 154 9.04 13.90 -12.42
C ALA A 154 9.02 14.49 -10.98
N THR A 155 9.61 15.66 -10.78
CA THR A 155 9.73 16.38 -9.50
C THR A 155 8.42 17.04 -9.02
N ASP A 156 7.44 17.29 -9.88
CA ASP A 156 6.30 18.15 -9.53
C ASP A 156 5.18 17.43 -8.74
N TRP A 157 5.03 16.11 -8.89
CA TRP A 157 4.01 15.33 -8.18
C TRP A 157 4.52 14.59 -6.93
N GLN A 158 5.84 14.47 -6.76
CA GLN A 158 6.45 13.69 -5.66
C GLN A 158 6.40 14.39 -4.29
N SER A 159 5.89 15.63 -4.23
CA SER A 159 6.22 16.55 -3.15
C SER A 159 5.09 16.82 -2.15
N SER A 160 3.81 16.60 -2.48
CA SER A 160 2.70 16.94 -1.56
C SER A 160 1.35 16.33 -1.95
N TRP A 161 0.55 15.91 -0.95
CA TRP A 161 -0.87 15.53 -1.09
C TRP A 161 -1.78 16.70 -1.48
N GLU A 162 -1.29 17.94 -1.50
CA GLU A 162 -2.07 19.12 -1.93
C GLU A 162 -2.64 18.98 -3.34
N HIS A 163 -1.97 18.22 -4.22
CA HIS A 163 -2.47 17.95 -5.57
C HIS A 163 -3.58 16.89 -5.63
N ALA A 164 -3.78 16.11 -4.55
CA ALA A 164 -4.73 15.00 -4.48
C ALA A 164 -6.03 15.34 -3.72
N ARG A 165 -6.21 16.60 -3.31
CA ARG A 165 -7.42 17.09 -2.63
C ARG A 165 -8.51 17.50 -3.59
#